data_AF-A0A914UJB7-F1
#
_entry.id   AF-A0A914UJB7-F1
#
_cell.length_a   1.000
_cell.length_b   1.000
_cell.length_c   1.000
_cell.angle_alpha   90.00
_cell.angle_beta   90.00
_cell.angle_gamma   90.00
#
_symmetry.space_group_name_H-M   'P 1'
#
loop_
_entity.id
_entity.type
_entity.pdbx_description
1 polymer ?
#
loop_
_entity_poly.entity_id
_entity_poly.type
_entity_poly.pdbx_seq_one_letter_code
_entity_poly.pdbx_strand_id
1 'polypeptide(L)'
;IGPQGEFTDETTHRRDFGPKQAERSENFKPTATVGQSGAFDGSTTHINDYRPWKGERTESFKPASRALQSGEFDGTTTSKQDYTKKSVEPCPVELLLRNGEFNGYQKMEQANGHHWYSKQQTGNAGGPSTGHQTRTSASTSVGDHSQLPPVG
;
A
#
# COMPACT_ATOMS: atom_id res chain seq x y z
N ILE A 1 95.01 23.13 -94.48
CA ILE A 1 94.93 24.24 -93.51
C ILE A 1 93.44 24.40 -93.18
N GLY A 2 93.00 23.99 -91.99
CA GLY A 2 91.60 24.13 -91.56
C GLY A 2 91.39 25.41 -90.75
N PRO A 3 90.18 25.99 -90.72
CA PRO A 3 89.94 27.23 -90.00
C PRO A 3 90.04 27.00 -88.48
N GLN A 4 90.94 27.75 -87.84
CA GLN A 4 91.06 27.84 -86.38
C GLN A 4 90.01 28.85 -85.88
N GLY A 5 88.76 28.40 -85.71
CA GLY A 5 87.69 29.21 -85.11
C GLY A 5 87.39 28.67 -83.72
N GLU A 6 87.55 29.49 -82.68
CA GLU A 6 87.18 29.12 -81.32
C GLU A 6 85.66 28.96 -81.20
N PHE A 7 85.19 27.79 -80.77
CA PHE A 7 83.78 27.59 -80.47
C PHE A 7 83.47 28.19 -79.10
N THR A 8 82.79 29.34 -79.09
CA THR A 8 82.32 29.96 -77.84
C THR A 8 81.06 29.24 -77.37
N ASP A 9 81.12 28.51 -76.25
CA ASP A 9 79.99 27.77 -75.64
C ASP A 9 78.93 28.69 -74.98
N GLU A 10 78.95 29.98 -75.30
CA GLU A 10 77.95 30.95 -74.88
C GLU A 10 76.82 31.04 -75.89
N THR A 11 75.75 30.29 -75.62
CA THR A 11 74.50 30.44 -76.35
C THR A 11 73.74 31.68 -75.86
N THR A 12 72.96 32.31 -76.74
CA THR A 12 72.08 33.44 -76.40
C THR A 12 71.20 33.13 -75.19
N HIS A 13 70.74 31.88 -75.07
CA HIS A 13 69.93 31.43 -73.93
C HIS A 13 70.68 31.49 -72.59
N ARG A 14 71.95 31.07 -72.55
CA ARG A 14 72.76 31.13 -71.32
C ARG A 14 73.05 32.57 -70.88
N ARG A 15 73.14 33.51 -71.82
CA ARG A 15 73.30 34.94 -71.49
C ARG A 15 72.00 35.56 -70.99
N ASP A 16 70.88 35.29 -71.64
CA ASP A 16 69.65 36.05 -71.40
C ASP A 16 68.78 35.50 -70.27
N PHE A 17 68.92 34.21 -69.93
CA PHE A 17 68.03 33.51 -68.99
C PHE A 17 68.76 32.97 -67.75
N GLY A 18 69.53 33.85 -67.10
CA GLY A 18 70.09 33.58 -65.77
C GLY A 18 69.05 33.65 -64.64
N PRO A 19 69.39 33.12 -63.45
CA PRO A 19 68.53 33.20 -62.27
C PRO A 19 68.29 34.68 -61.89
N LYS A 20 67.02 35.07 -61.78
CA LYS A 20 66.62 36.40 -61.32
C LYS A 20 66.34 36.37 -59.82
N GLN A 21 66.97 37.25 -59.05
CA GLN A 21 66.62 37.49 -57.66
C GLN A 21 65.35 38.36 -57.64
N ALA A 22 64.28 37.86 -57.05
CA ALA A 22 63.09 38.65 -56.76
C ALA A 22 63.13 39.06 -55.29
N GLU A 23 62.85 40.34 -55.00
CA GLU A 23 62.72 40.79 -53.62
C GLU A 23 61.47 40.18 -52.98
N ARG A 24 61.60 39.77 -51.71
CA ARG A 24 60.47 39.28 -50.92
C ARG A 24 59.56 40.46 -50.62
N SER A 25 58.26 40.35 -50.95
CA SER A 25 57.30 41.39 -50.57
C SER A 25 57.16 41.49 -49.06
N GLU A 26 57.02 42.74 -48.58
CA GLU A 26 56.77 43.02 -47.18
C GLU A 26 55.34 42.64 -46.77
N ASN A 27 55.19 42.18 -45.53
CA ASN A 27 53.90 41.77 -44.99
C ASN A 27 53.05 43.01 -44.64
N PHE A 28 52.05 43.36 -45.45
CA PHE A 28 51.07 44.42 -45.16
C PHE A 28 49.95 43.99 -44.18
N LYS A 29 50.30 43.35 -43.07
CA LYS A 29 49.30 42.97 -42.06
C LYS A 29 48.85 44.22 -41.29
N PRO A 30 47.54 44.49 -41.17
CA PRO A 30 47.06 45.61 -40.38
C PRO A 30 47.47 45.44 -38.90
N THR A 31 47.80 46.55 -38.25
CA THR A 31 48.11 46.56 -36.81
C THR A 31 46.87 46.14 -36.03
N ALA A 32 47.01 45.18 -35.10
CA ALA A 32 45.91 44.76 -34.25
C ALA A 32 45.46 45.93 -33.37
N THR A 33 44.20 46.36 -33.52
CA THR A 33 43.58 47.29 -32.59
C THR A 33 43.30 46.56 -31.28
N VAL A 34 43.84 47.07 -30.17
CA VAL A 34 43.41 46.66 -28.83
C VAL A 34 41.94 47.05 -28.72
N GLY A 35 41.06 46.05 -28.62
CA GLY A 35 39.63 46.28 -28.41
C GLY A 35 39.40 47.12 -27.15
N GLN A 36 38.29 47.85 -27.11
CA GLN A 36 37.93 48.70 -25.97
C GLN A 36 38.07 47.92 -24.65
N SER A 37 39.04 48.33 -23.81
CA SER A 37 39.23 47.73 -22.49
C SER A 37 38.28 48.41 -21.50
N GLY A 38 37.11 47.82 -21.32
CA GLY A 38 36.16 48.21 -20.29
C GLY A 38 35.72 46.98 -19.49
N ALA A 39 35.47 47.15 -18.19
CA ALA A 39 34.81 46.11 -17.42
C ALA A 39 33.37 45.96 -17.95
N PHE A 40 32.98 44.72 -18.28
CA PHE A 40 31.61 44.42 -18.67
C PHE A 40 30.75 44.29 -17.40
N ASP A 41 29.73 45.15 -17.28
CA ASP A 41 28.68 44.96 -16.28
C ASP A 41 27.68 43.93 -16.80
N GLY A 42 27.81 42.70 -16.34
CA GLY A 42 26.94 41.58 -16.70
C GLY A 42 25.62 41.53 -15.95
N SER A 43 25.25 42.58 -15.21
CA SER A 43 23.98 42.62 -14.50
C SER A 43 22.81 42.83 -15.47
N THR A 44 22.12 41.74 -15.81
CA THR A 44 20.88 41.79 -16.58
C THR A 44 19.68 41.72 -15.65
N THR A 45 18.53 42.23 -16.08
CA THR A 45 17.25 42.08 -15.35
C THR A 45 16.94 40.62 -15.07
N HIS A 46 17.22 39.72 -16.02
CA HIS A 46 17.00 38.29 -15.82
C HIS A 46 17.81 37.72 -14.63
N ILE A 47 19.10 38.05 -14.56
CA ILE A 47 19.99 37.57 -13.48
C ILE A 47 19.55 38.13 -12.12
N ASN A 48 19.12 39.39 -12.09
CA ASN A 48 18.74 40.06 -10.85
C ASN A 48 17.37 39.61 -10.35
N ASP A 49 16.39 39.47 -11.24
CA ASP A 49 14.98 39.28 -10.89
C ASP A 49 14.61 37.78 -10.74
N TYR A 50 15.25 36.90 -11.52
CA TYR A 50 14.94 35.46 -11.56
C TYR A 50 15.96 34.62 -10.78
N ARG A 51 16.39 35.12 -9.62
CA ARG A 51 17.21 34.33 -8.69
C ARG A 51 16.34 33.35 -7.89
N PRO A 52 16.92 32.23 -7.40
CA PRO A 52 16.20 31.36 -6.48
C PRO A 52 15.87 32.11 -5.19
N TRP A 53 14.59 32.29 -4.92
CA TRP A 53 14.08 32.84 -3.67
C TRP A 53 13.86 31.70 -2.67
N LYS A 54 14.37 31.85 -1.44
CA LYS A 54 14.07 30.89 -0.37
C LYS A 54 12.63 31.13 0.09
N GLY A 55 11.73 30.21 -0.22
CA GLY A 55 10.39 30.18 0.35
C GLY A 55 10.41 29.51 1.74
N GLU A 56 9.72 30.08 2.71
CA GLU A 56 9.49 29.42 4.00
C GLU A 56 8.46 28.31 3.85
N ARG A 57 8.67 27.20 4.57
CA ARG A 57 7.72 26.11 4.61
C ARG A 57 6.56 26.50 5.52
N THR A 58 5.34 26.46 5.00
CA THR A 58 4.14 26.68 5.81
C THR A 58 3.95 25.55 6.83
N GLU A 59 3.64 25.93 8.06
CA GLU A 59 3.28 24.99 9.12
C GLU A 59 1.90 24.36 8.87
N SER A 60 1.71 23.13 9.34
CA SER A 60 0.44 22.41 9.16
C SER A 60 -0.59 22.88 10.17
N PHE A 61 -1.75 23.36 9.70
CA PHE A 61 -2.91 23.69 10.53
C PHE A 61 -3.80 22.49 10.85
N LYS A 62 -3.28 21.26 10.69
CA LYS A 62 -4.08 20.07 11.00
C LYS A 62 -4.29 19.94 12.51
N PRO A 63 -5.48 19.59 12.98
CA PRO A 63 -5.72 19.36 14.40
C PRO A 63 -4.89 18.19 14.91
N ALA A 64 -4.56 18.22 16.20
CA ALA A 64 -3.91 17.09 16.86
C ALA A 64 -4.79 15.84 16.78
N SER A 65 -4.19 14.72 16.39
CA SER A 65 -4.91 13.44 16.38
C SER A 65 -5.20 13.00 17.81
N ARG A 66 -6.45 12.65 18.09
CA ARG A 66 -6.88 12.01 19.34
C ARG A 66 -7.30 10.57 19.05
N ALA A 67 -6.78 9.63 19.82
CA ALA A 67 -7.25 8.25 19.75
C ALA A 67 -8.70 8.18 20.27
N LEU A 68 -9.58 7.52 19.53
CA LEU A 68 -10.92 7.22 20.02
C LEU A 68 -10.79 6.08 21.04
N GLN A 69 -11.35 6.29 22.24
CA GLN A 69 -11.48 5.21 23.20
C GLN A 69 -12.55 4.24 22.70
N SER A 70 -12.13 3.00 22.41
CA SER A 70 -13.06 1.90 22.13
C SER A 70 -13.40 1.20 23.44
N GLY A 71 -14.69 0.95 23.67
CA GLY A 71 -15.15 0.07 24.74
C GLY A 71 -15.01 -1.41 24.38
N GLU A 72 -15.29 -2.29 25.35
CA GLU A 72 -15.39 -3.73 25.12
C GLU A 72 -16.66 -4.04 24.32
N PHE A 73 -16.56 -4.95 23.35
CA PHE A 73 -17.69 -5.41 22.54
C PHE A 73 -18.26 -6.69 23.13
N ASP A 74 -19.50 -6.64 23.61
CA ASP A 74 -20.23 -7.87 23.98
C ASP A 74 -20.73 -8.57 22.72
N GLY A 75 -20.01 -9.62 22.35
CA GLY A 75 -20.32 -10.47 21.20
C GLY A 75 -21.29 -11.62 21.51
N THR A 76 -21.99 -11.60 22.64
CA THR A 76 -23.01 -12.59 22.96
C THR A 76 -24.23 -12.40 22.06
N THR A 77 -24.71 -13.51 21.49
CA THR A 77 -25.92 -13.52 20.68
C THR A 77 -26.83 -14.62 21.19
N THR A 78 -28.14 -14.42 21.04
CA THR A 78 -29.16 -15.43 21.37
C THR A 78 -28.86 -16.77 20.70
N SER A 79 -28.39 -16.75 19.44
CA SER A 79 -28.02 -17.98 18.75
C SER A 79 -26.83 -18.70 19.40
N LYS A 80 -25.77 -17.96 19.80
CA LYS A 80 -24.62 -18.55 20.51
C LYS A 80 -25.02 -19.15 21.86
N GLN A 81 -26.03 -18.58 22.52
CA GLN A 81 -26.54 -19.06 23.81
C GLN A 81 -27.45 -20.28 23.64
N ASP A 82 -28.34 -20.26 22.64
CA ASP A 82 -29.42 -21.23 22.53
C ASP A 82 -29.00 -22.52 21.79
N TYR A 83 -28.17 -22.40 20.75
CA TYR A 83 -27.74 -23.52 19.90
C TYR A 83 -26.47 -24.19 20.41
N THR A 84 -26.51 -24.67 21.65
CA THR A 84 -25.45 -25.45 22.28
C THR A 84 -25.67 -26.95 22.08
N LYS A 85 -24.59 -27.74 22.05
CA LYS A 85 -24.65 -29.22 21.94
C LYS A 85 -25.55 -29.78 23.05
N LYS A 86 -26.67 -30.40 22.66
CA LYS A 86 -27.56 -31.10 23.60
C LYS A 86 -27.14 -32.56 23.70
N SER A 87 -27.13 -33.12 24.90
CA SER A 87 -27.08 -34.57 25.10
C SER A 87 -28.45 -35.14 24.71
N VAL A 88 -28.45 -36.12 23.81
CA VAL A 88 -29.66 -36.83 23.41
C VAL A 88 -29.56 -38.24 23.99
N GLU A 89 -30.59 -38.64 24.74
CA GLU A 89 -30.72 -40.02 25.21
C GLU A 89 -30.88 -40.96 23.99
N PRO A 90 -30.16 -42.10 23.95
CA PRO A 90 -30.23 -43.03 22.83
C PRO A 90 -31.66 -43.56 22.66
N CYS A 91 -32.02 -43.90 21.42
CA CYS A 91 -33.34 -44.42 21.10
C CYS A 91 -33.62 -45.69 21.94
N PRO A 92 -34.78 -45.84 22.60
CA PRO A 92 -35.10 -47.02 23.40
C PRO A 92 -34.97 -48.34 22.65
N VAL A 93 -35.27 -48.35 21.35
CA VAL A 93 -35.12 -49.54 20.49
C VAL A 93 -33.64 -49.95 20.37
N GLU A 94 -32.74 -48.98 20.29
CA GLU A 94 -31.30 -49.24 20.17
C GLU A 94 -30.72 -49.91 21.42
N LEU A 95 -31.29 -49.62 22.60
CA LEU A 95 -30.92 -50.28 23.86
C LEU A 95 -31.43 -51.73 23.95
N LEU A 96 -32.56 -52.05 23.31
CA LEU A 96 -33.12 -53.40 23.29
C LEU A 96 -32.27 -54.38 22.45
N LEU A 97 -31.69 -53.89 21.34
CA LEU A 97 -30.91 -54.72 20.42
C LEU A 97 -29.50 -55.06 20.96
N ARG A 98 -28.91 -54.20 21.79
CA ARG A 98 -27.49 -54.30 22.15
C ARG A 98 -27.21 -55.26 23.29
N ASN A 99 -28.08 -55.34 24.29
CA ASN A 99 -27.74 -55.99 25.56
C ASN A 99 -28.68 -57.14 25.94
N GLY A 100 -29.80 -57.35 25.24
CA GLY A 100 -30.81 -58.36 25.59
C GLY A 100 -31.47 -58.17 26.97
N GLU A 101 -30.99 -57.22 27.77
CA GLU A 101 -31.48 -56.89 29.09
C GLU A 101 -32.57 -55.83 28.95
N PHE A 102 -33.78 -56.32 29.07
CA PHE A 102 -34.98 -55.54 28.90
C PHE A 102 -35.16 -54.58 30.07
N ASN A 103 -34.80 -53.31 29.84
CA ASN A 103 -34.87 -52.19 30.78
C ASN A 103 -36.31 -51.84 31.24
N GLY A 104 -37.04 -52.79 31.81
CA GLY A 104 -38.40 -52.61 32.33
C GLY A 104 -39.51 -52.51 31.27
N TYR A 105 -39.26 -52.89 30.01
CA TYR A 105 -40.18 -52.69 28.88
C TYR A 105 -40.93 -53.96 28.44
N GLN A 106 -41.97 -54.43 29.12
CA GLN A 106 -42.69 -55.67 28.76
C GLN A 106 -43.05 -55.80 27.27
N LYS A 107 -42.54 -56.83 26.58
CA LYS A 107 -42.91 -57.25 25.23
C LYS A 107 -44.26 -57.93 25.33
N MET A 108 -45.20 -57.45 24.54
CA MET A 108 -46.51 -58.04 24.39
C MET A 108 -46.67 -58.50 22.95
N GLU A 109 -47.11 -59.75 22.77
CA GLU A 109 -47.37 -60.34 21.47
C GLU A 109 -48.86 -60.54 21.31
N GLN A 110 -49.42 -59.99 20.24
CA GLN A 110 -50.81 -60.24 19.86
C GLN A 110 -50.87 -61.44 18.90
N ALA A 111 -52.03 -62.11 18.82
CA ALA A 111 -52.24 -63.30 17.98
C ALA A 111 -52.00 -63.05 16.47
N ASN A 112 -51.92 -61.78 16.05
CA ASN A 112 -51.61 -61.34 14.69
C ASN A 112 -50.09 -61.13 14.44
N GLY A 113 -49.22 -61.48 15.39
CA GLY A 113 -47.77 -61.35 15.26
C GLY A 113 -47.22 -59.94 15.47
N HIS A 114 -48.06 -58.95 15.80
CA HIS A 114 -47.57 -57.62 16.18
C HIS A 114 -46.98 -57.63 17.59
N HIS A 115 -45.75 -57.14 17.69
CA HIS A 115 -45.02 -56.97 18.95
C HIS A 115 -45.06 -55.49 19.36
N TRP A 116 -45.50 -55.20 20.58
CA TRP A 116 -45.38 -53.88 21.19
C TRP A 116 -44.68 -53.97 22.54
N TYR A 117 -43.95 -52.93 22.91
CA TYR A 117 -43.17 -52.86 24.16
C TYR A 117 -43.77 -51.78 25.06
N SER A 118 -43.98 -52.11 26.34
CA SER A 118 -44.60 -51.19 27.32
C SER A 118 -43.72 -51.04 28.56
N LYS A 119 -43.44 -49.80 28.97
CA LYS A 119 -42.68 -49.55 30.20
C LYS A 119 -43.55 -49.92 31.41
N GLN A 120 -43.08 -50.81 32.29
CA GLN A 120 -43.73 -51.01 33.59
C GLN A 120 -43.67 -49.69 34.37
N GLN A 121 -44.82 -49.18 34.82
CA GLN A 121 -44.88 -48.00 35.67
C GLN A 121 -44.23 -48.32 37.02
N THR A 122 -42.94 -48.03 37.16
CA THR A 122 -42.32 -47.94 38.48
C THR A 122 -42.95 -46.73 39.18
N GLY A 123 -43.65 -46.98 40.27
CA GLY A 123 -44.34 -45.95 41.02
C GLY A 123 -43.41 -44.82 41.46
N ASN A 124 -43.94 -43.60 41.28
CA ASN A 124 -43.64 -42.35 42.00
C ASN A 124 -42.68 -41.32 41.36
N ALA A 125 -43.33 -40.29 40.79
CA ALA A 125 -43.13 -38.84 40.93
C ALA A 125 -41.80 -38.15 40.56
N GLY A 126 -41.93 -37.15 39.66
CA GLY A 126 -41.21 -35.88 39.79
C GLY A 126 -40.24 -35.51 38.67
N GLY A 127 -40.69 -35.41 37.42
CA GLY A 127 -39.94 -34.67 36.39
C GLY A 127 -40.30 -33.18 36.45
N PRO A 128 -39.33 -32.24 36.53
CA PRO A 128 -39.65 -30.81 36.57
C PRO A 128 -40.20 -30.37 35.20
N SER A 129 -41.42 -29.83 35.21
CA SER A 129 -41.96 -29.10 34.06
C SER A 129 -41.16 -27.81 33.90
N THR A 130 -40.21 -27.78 32.96
CA THR A 130 -39.48 -26.56 32.60
C THR A 130 -40.43 -25.61 31.88
N GLY A 131 -41.15 -24.79 32.63
CA GLY A 131 -41.89 -23.65 32.12
C GLY A 131 -40.91 -22.59 31.66
N HIS A 132 -40.81 -22.35 30.35
CA HIS A 132 -40.08 -21.22 29.81
C HIS A 132 -40.84 -19.93 30.15
N GLN A 133 -40.40 -19.19 31.17
CA GLN A 133 -40.87 -17.83 31.40
C GLN A 133 -40.05 -16.87 30.55
N THR A 134 -40.67 -16.25 29.56
CA THR A 134 -40.11 -15.12 28.81
C THR A 134 -40.11 -13.88 29.70
N ARG A 135 -38.97 -13.59 30.34
CA ARG A 135 -38.76 -12.29 31.00
C ARG A 135 -38.30 -11.29 29.96
N THR A 136 -39.23 -10.49 29.45
CA THR A 136 -38.93 -9.27 28.72
C THR A 136 -38.52 -8.20 29.72
N SER A 137 -37.23 -7.93 29.86
CA SER A 137 -36.72 -6.76 30.56
C SER A 137 -36.03 -5.85 29.56
N ALA A 138 -36.70 -4.77 29.17
CA ALA A 138 -36.09 -3.66 28.45
C ALA A 138 -35.29 -2.82 29.45
N SER A 139 -33.99 -2.64 29.19
CA SER A 139 -33.15 -1.70 29.96
C SER A 139 -33.08 -0.38 29.20
N THR A 140 -33.80 0.63 29.69
CA THR A 140 -33.65 2.02 29.23
C THR A 140 -32.48 2.64 29.99
N SER A 141 -31.36 2.83 29.31
CA SER A 141 -30.24 3.63 29.81
C SER A 141 -30.62 5.11 29.73
N VAL A 142 -30.94 5.71 30.88
CA VAL A 142 -31.04 7.16 31.01
C VAL A 142 -29.63 7.71 31.21
N GLY A 143 -29.12 8.40 30.18
CA GLY A 143 -27.85 9.12 30.24
C GLY A 143 -27.97 10.34 31.16
N ASP A 144 -27.17 10.34 32.21
CA ASP A 144 -27.03 11.43 33.19
C ASP A 144 -26.43 12.69 32.53
N HIS A 145 -27.19 13.79 32.53
CA HIS A 145 -26.73 15.12 32.11
C HIS A 145 -26.00 15.79 33.29
N SER A 146 -24.69 15.56 33.38
CA SER A 146 -23.83 16.29 34.31
C SER A 146 -23.56 17.72 33.81
N GLN A 147 -23.90 18.69 34.66
CA GLN A 147 -23.76 20.14 34.52
C GLN A 147 -22.31 20.60 34.30
N LEU A 148 -22.14 21.66 33.50
CA LEU A 148 -20.91 22.44 33.40
C LEU A 148 -20.80 23.40 34.60
N PRO A 149 -19.62 23.58 35.22
CA PRO A 149 -19.40 24.66 36.19
C PRO A 149 -19.13 26.01 35.48
N PRO A 150 -19.38 27.16 36.14
CA PRO A 150 -19.27 28.49 35.54
C PRO A 150 -17.80 28.91 35.34
N VAL A 151 -17.58 29.64 34.25
CA VAL A 151 -16.31 30.27 33.89
C VAL A 151 -16.07 31.46 34.82
N GLY A 152 -14.89 31.51 35.44
CA GLY A 152 -14.30 32.68 36.09
C GLY A 152 -13.08 33.14 35.32
#